data_AF-A0A972BX88-F1
#
_entry.id   AF-A0A972BX88-F1
#
_cell.length_a   1.000
_cell.length_b   1.000
_cell.length_c   1.000
_cell.angle_alpha   90.00
_cell.angle_beta   90.00
_cell.angle_gamma   90.00
#
_symmetry.space_group_name_H-M   'P 1'
#
loop_
_entity.id
_entity.type
_entity.pdbx_description
1 polymer ?
#
loop_
_entity_poly.entity_id
_entity_poly.type
_entity_poly.pdbx_seq_one_letter_code
_entity_poly.pdbx_strand_id
1 'polypeptide(L)'
;PDGALYRSGTRPYGSLQGLLEARDELVPMYRARLDVLARELAAAVNAQHEAGSGLAGSTGVPFFFPPNDVNAGNIRVNPAILGDLSLIAAAAGQGGGVTPPPGDGSNALAISQIRNLLQVDSNGDGTKDATLSDYYNALVAELGVQGQEASRMVDNQELLVAQLDNRRMAVSGVSLDEEVANMVRFQQAYNAAARVISAVDEMLETLINRTGVVGR
;
A
#
# COMPACT_ATOMS: atom_id res chain seq x y z
N PRO A 1 9.13 25.03 -25.48
CA PRO A 1 8.33 25.59 -24.37
C PRO A 1 7.40 24.53 -23.78
N ASP A 2 7.57 24.01 -22.58
CA ASP A 2 8.58 24.11 -21.54
C ASP A 2 8.15 23.04 -20.52
N GLY A 3 9.07 22.31 -19.88
CA GLY A 3 8.71 21.45 -18.75
C GLY A 3 9.28 20.03 -18.71
N ALA A 4 9.98 19.55 -19.75
CA ALA A 4 10.76 18.32 -19.67
C ALA A 4 12.08 18.57 -18.90
N LEU A 5 11.97 19.01 -17.64
CA LEU A 5 13.12 19.14 -16.75
C LEU A 5 13.34 17.79 -16.05
N TYR A 6 14.33 17.07 -16.56
CA TYR A 6 15.25 16.21 -15.81
C TYR A 6 14.80 15.81 -14.39
N ARG A 7 14.11 14.66 -14.26
CA ARG A 7 14.14 13.90 -12.99
C ARG A 7 15.36 12.96 -13.00
N SER A 8 16.56 13.56 -13.07
CA SER A 8 17.80 12.87 -12.74
C SER A 8 17.92 12.87 -11.23
N GLY A 9 17.56 11.75 -10.62
CA GLY A 9 17.70 11.48 -9.21
C GLY A 9 17.33 10.02 -9.05
N THR A 10 18.31 9.19 -8.70
CA THR A 10 18.16 7.75 -8.52
C THR A 10 16.82 7.48 -7.86
N ARG A 11 15.92 6.73 -8.53
CA ARG A 11 14.67 6.31 -7.88
C ARG A 11 15.07 5.69 -6.55
N PRO A 12 14.56 6.15 -5.41
CA PRO A 12 14.84 5.49 -4.15
C PRO A 12 14.48 4.00 -4.30
N TYR A 13 15.14 3.14 -3.52
CA TYR A 13 14.93 1.69 -3.58
C TYR A 13 14.49 1.19 -2.19
N GLY A 14 13.92 -0.02 -2.15
CA GLY A 14 13.48 -0.63 -0.91
C GLY A 14 12.29 0.09 -0.27
N SER A 15 12.27 0.17 1.05
CA SER A 15 11.12 0.69 1.82
C SER A 15 10.78 2.15 1.50
N LEU A 16 11.78 2.99 1.21
CA LEU A 16 11.54 4.40 0.87
C LEU A 16 10.77 4.56 -0.45
N GLN A 17 11.05 3.71 -1.45
CA GLN A 17 10.31 3.70 -2.71
C GLN A 17 8.87 3.26 -2.49
N GLY A 18 8.68 2.18 -1.72
CA GLY A 18 7.34 1.68 -1.40
C GLY A 18 6.49 2.74 -0.67
N LEU A 19 7.09 3.50 0.24
CA LEU A 19 6.41 4.61 0.92
C LEU A 19 6.07 5.76 -0.05
N LEU A 20 6.95 6.08 -0.99
CA LEU A 20 6.68 7.12 -2.00
C LEU A 20 5.60 6.69 -2.98
N GLU A 21 5.59 5.43 -3.43
CA GLU A 21 4.54 4.86 -4.27
C GLU A 21 3.19 4.86 -3.55
N ALA A 22 3.17 4.43 -2.28
CA ALA A 22 1.96 4.50 -1.47
C ALA A 22 1.44 5.94 -1.33
N ARG A 23 2.33 6.90 -1.07
CA ARG A 23 1.98 8.31 -0.86
C ARG A 23 1.58 9.04 -2.14
N ASP A 24 2.30 8.82 -3.23
CA ASP A 24 2.20 9.61 -4.46
C ASP A 24 1.25 8.98 -5.50
N GLU A 25 1.00 7.68 -5.42
CA GLU A 25 0.19 6.95 -6.41
C GLU A 25 -1.05 6.29 -5.77
N LEU A 26 -0.85 5.38 -4.82
CA LEU A 26 -1.96 4.58 -4.28
C LEU A 26 -2.95 5.44 -3.48
N VAL A 27 -2.48 6.21 -2.50
CA VAL A 27 -3.36 7.04 -1.66
C VAL A 27 -4.13 8.08 -2.50
N PRO A 28 -3.50 8.84 -3.41
CA PRO A 28 -4.22 9.75 -4.30
C PRO A 28 -5.24 9.04 -5.20
N MET A 29 -4.90 7.85 -5.72
CA MET A 29 -5.83 7.05 -6.52
C MET A 29 -7.09 6.67 -5.72
N TYR A 30 -6.93 6.12 -4.51
CA TYR A 30 -8.07 5.75 -3.66
C TYR A 30 -8.88 6.96 -3.21
N ARG A 31 -8.22 8.09 -2.90
CA ARG A 31 -8.91 9.35 -2.59
C ARG A 31 -9.76 9.83 -3.76
N ALA A 32 -9.21 9.84 -4.97
CA ALA A 32 -9.94 10.26 -6.16
C ALA A 32 -11.19 9.39 -6.41
N ARG A 33 -11.10 8.08 -6.19
CA ARG A 33 -12.26 7.17 -6.30
C ARG A 33 -13.31 7.41 -5.21
N LEU A 34 -12.90 7.67 -3.98
CA LEU A 34 -13.83 8.08 -2.92
C LEU A 34 -14.51 9.42 -3.24
N ASP A 35 -13.76 10.36 -3.82
CA ASP A 35 -14.30 11.65 -4.25
C ASP A 35 -15.34 11.50 -5.36
N VAL A 36 -15.12 10.59 -6.32
CA VAL A 36 -16.13 10.22 -7.34
C VAL A 36 -17.39 9.67 -6.69
N LEU A 37 -17.25 8.70 -5.77
CA LEU A 37 -18.41 8.13 -5.08
C LEU A 37 -19.21 9.19 -4.31
N ALA A 38 -18.52 10.08 -3.59
CA ALA A 38 -19.16 11.16 -2.83
C ALA A 38 -19.87 12.17 -3.75
N ARG A 39 -19.25 12.52 -4.89
CA ARG A 39 -19.83 13.43 -5.88
C ARG A 39 -21.07 12.85 -6.53
N GLU A 40 -21.03 11.60 -6.98
CA GLU A 40 -22.17 10.95 -7.62
C GLU A 40 -23.33 10.72 -6.64
N LEU A 41 -23.03 10.35 -5.38
CA LEU A 41 -24.03 10.28 -4.32
C LEU A 41 -24.71 11.63 -4.11
N ALA A 42 -23.90 12.68 -3.91
CA ALA A 42 -24.43 14.00 -3.64
C ALA A 42 -25.22 14.57 -4.82
N ALA A 43 -24.72 14.38 -6.05
CA ALA A 43 -25.40 14.81 -7.27
C ALA A 43 -26.73 14.09 -7.46
N ALA A 44 -26.77 12.76 -7.29
CA ALA A 44 -28.00 11.99 -7.43
C ALA A 44 -29.05 12.38 -6.37
N VAL A 45 -28.62 12.52 -5.10
CA VAL A 45 -29.52 12.92 -4.02
C VAL A 45 -29.98 14.37 -4.19
N ASN A 46 -29.09 15.29 -4.57
CA ASN A 46 -29.45 16.69 -4.82
C ASN A 46 -30.45 16.81 -5.96
N ALA A 47 -30.22 16.13 -7.09
CA ALA A 47 -31.14 16.15 -8.22
C ALA A 47 -32.55 15.67 -7.82
N GLN A 48 -32.64 14.58 -7.05
CA GLN A 48 -33.93 14.07 -6.60
C GLN A 48 -34.57 14.96 -5.51
N HIS A 49 -33.77 15.51 -4.60
CA HIS A 49 -34.25 16.42 -3.57
C HIS A 49 -34.77 17.74 -4.16
N GLU A 50 -34.07 18.31 -5.14
CA GLU A 50 -34.48 19.51 -5.85
C GLU A 50 -35.76 19.30 -6.69
N ALA A 51 -35.98 18.08 -7.16
CA ALA A 51 -37.21 17.67 -7.83
C ALA A 51 -38.41 17.47 -6.87
N GLY A 52 -38.20 17.44 -5.56
CA GLY A 52 -39.26 17.34 -4.56
C GLY A 52 -39.78 18.69 -4.08
N SER A 53 -40.75 18.64 -3.16
CA SER A 53 -41.28 19.82 -2.45
C SER A 53 -41.16 19.65 -0.94
N GLY A 54 -40.71 20.70 -0.25
CA GLY A 54 -40.70 20.79 1.21
C GLY A 54 -42.08 21.03 1.80
N LEU A 55 -42.17 21.06 3.13
CA LEU A 55 -43.44 21.20 3.87
C LEU A 55 -44.17 22.51 3.54
N ALA A 56 -43.42 23.58 3.29
CA ALA A 56 -43.95 24.90 2.92
C ALA A 56 -44.03 25.13 1.40
N GLY A 57 -43.87 24.08 0.57
CA GLY A 57 -43.79 24.21 -0.89
C GLY A 57 -42.46 24.74 -1.41
N SER A 58 -41.42 24.78 -0.57
CA SER A 58 -40.05 25.13 -0.97
C SER A 58 -39.45 24.07 -1.90
N THR A 59 -38.87 24.49 -3.02
CA THR A 59 -38.24 23.61 -4.03
C THR A 59 -36.85 24.10 -4.39
N GLY A 60 -36.04 23.27 -5.07
CA GLY A 60 -34.75 23.69 -5.63
C GLY A 60 -33.64 23.94 -4.61
N VAL A 61 -33.77 23.39 -3.39
CA VAL A 61 -32.70 23.43 -2.39
C VAL A 61 -31.91 22.12 -2.47
N PRO A 62 -30.59 22.14 -2.72
CA PRO A 62 -29.77 20.93 -2.69
C PRO A 62 -29.67 20.39 -1.26
N PHE A 63 -29.69 19.07 -1.10
CA PHE A 63 -29.56 18.40 0.20
C PHE A 63 -28.13 18.44 0.73
N PHE A 64 -27.16 18.12 -0.13
CA PHE A 64 -25.72 18.17 0.13
C PHE A 64 -25.09 19.45 -0.44
N PHE A 65 -24.07 19.95 0.25
CA PHE A 65 -23.36 21.20 -0.09
C PHE A 65 -21.84 20.99 -0.02
N PRO A 66 -21.02 21.67 -0.83
CA PRO A 66 -21.39 22.57 -1.95
C PRO A 66 -21.86 21.79 -3.18
N PRO A 67 -22.98 22.14 -3.83
CA PRO A 67 -23.65 21.29 -4.81
C PRO A 67 -22.82 20.89 -6.04
N ASN A 68 -21.83 21.70 -6.42
CA ASN A 68 -20.98 21.48 -7.61
C ASN A 68 -19.54 21.09 -7.29
N ASP A 69 -19.19 20.96 -6.01
CA ASP A 69 -17.81 20.71 -5.57
C ASP A 69 -17.79 19.73 -4.39
N VAL A 70 -18.64 18.70 -4.44
CA VAL A 70 -18.65 17.64 -3.41
C VAL A 70 -17.51 16.66 -3.65
N ASN A 71 -16.79 16.35 -2.59
CA ASN A 71 -15.77 15.32 -2.47
C ASN A 71 -15.93 14.58 -1.14
N ALA A 72 -15.17 13.50 -0.93
CA ALA A 72 -15.31 12.67 0.26
C ALA A 72 -14.93 13.40 1.56
N GLY A 73 -14.09 14.45 1.47
CA GLY A 73 -13.64 15.23 2.62
C GLY A 73 -14.56 16.39 3.01
N ASN A 74 -15.40 16.90 2.09
CA ASN A 74 -16.21 18.09 2.31
C ASN A 74 -17.73 17.86 2.26
N ILE A 75 -18.18 16.65 1.90
CA ILE A 75 -19.60 16.31 1.84
C ILE A 75 -20.28 16.62 3.17
N ARG A 76 -21.33 17.45 3.11
CA ARG A 76 -22.11 17.86 4.28
C ARG A 76 -23.52 18.22 3.88
N VAL A 77 -24.44 18.16 4.83
CA VAL A 77 -25.82 18.63 4.65
C VAL A 77 -25.83 20.15 4.49
N ASN A 78 -26.72 20.64 3.64
CA ASN A 78 -26.91 22.07 3.41
C ASN A 78 -27.26 22.81 4.71
N PRO A 79 -26.48 23.85 5.10
CA PRO A 79 -26.76 24.62 6.31
C PRO A 79 -28.16 25.24 6.36
N ALA A 80 -28.78 25.54 5.20
CA ALA A 80 -30.14 26.04 5.15
C ALA A 80 -31.15 25.01 5.69
N ILE A 81 -30.98 23.73 5.34
CA ILE A 81 -31.81 22.62 5.83
C ILE A 81 -31.60 22.38 7.32
N LEU A 82 -30.36 22.57 7.81
CA LEU A 82 -30.07 22.49 9.24
C LEU A 82 -30.71 23.64 10.03
N GLY A 83 -30.83 24.82 9.42
CA GLY A 83 -31.53 25.97 9.99
C GLY A 83 -33.05 25.84 9.94
N ASP A 84 -33.59 25.18 8.92
CA ASP A 84 -35.02 24.92 8.76
C ASP A 84 -35.29 23.55 8.11
N LEU A 85 -35.72 22.60 8.94
CA LEU A 85 -36.06 21.24 8.53
C LEU A 85 -37.29 21.18 7.59
N SER A 86 -38.10 22.24 7.52
CA SER A 86 -39.24 22.30 6.59
C SER A 86 -38.80 22.31 5.12
N LEU A 87 -37.53 22.63 4.85
CA LEU A 87 -36.90 22.63 3.53
C LEU A 87 -36.57 21.22 3.01
N ILE A 88 -36.72 20.18 3.83
CA ILE A 88 -36.53 18.80 3.38
C ILE A 88 -37.66 18.44 2.40
N ALA A 89 -37.27 18.24 1.15
CA ALA A 89 -38.17 18.00 0.04
C ALA A 89 -38.63 16.53 -0.02
N ALA A 90 -39.43 16.11 0.95
CA ALA A 90 -39.89 14.71 1.08
C ALA A 90 -41.09 14.35 0.17
N ALA A 91 -41.88 15.34 -0.23
CA ALA A 91 -43.07 15.15 -1.07
C ALA A 91 -42.74 15.27 -2.56
N ALA A 92 -43.62 14.74 -3.42
CA ALA A 92 -43.47 14.87 -4.87
C ALA A 92 -43.39 16.35 -5.30
N GLY A 93 -42.54 16.63 -6.29
CA GLY A 93 -42.51 17.92 -6.95
C GLY A 93 -43.79 18.16 -7.72
N GLN A 94 -44.62 19.11 -7.28
CA GLN A 94 -45.80 19.52 -8.04
C GLN A 94 -45.56 20.78 -8.90
N GLY A 95 -44.39 21.41 -8.75
CA GLY A 95 -44.06 22.67 -9.41
C GLY A 95 -44.89 23.85 -8.89
N GLY A 96 -44.29 25.03 -8.80
CA GLY A 96 -45.05 26.28 -8.58
C GLY A 96 -45.52 26.57 -7.14
N GLY A 97 -44.75 26.19 -6.12
CA GLY A 97 -45.04 26.60 -4.72
C GLY A 97 -46.32 26.01 -4.14
N VAL A 98 -46.87 24.98 -4.77
CA VAL A 98 -48.03 24.25 -4.27
C VAL A 98 -47.63 23.46 -3.04
N THR A 99 -48.33 23.69 -1.92
CA THR A 99 -48.11 22.91 -0.69
C THR A 99 -48.53 21.46 -0.93
N PRO A 100 -47.63 20.49 -0.78
CA PRO A 100 -47.96 19.08 -0.99
C PRO A 100 -48.99 18.60 0.04
N PRO A 101 -49.79 17.56 -0.29
CA PRO A 101 -50.69 16.94 0.66
C PRO A 101 -49.94 16.52 1.93
N PRO A 102 -50.49 16.78 3.14
CA PRO A 102 -49.87 16.32 4.38
C PRO A 102 -49.65 14.81 4.34
N GLY A 103 -48.41 14.37 4.58
CA GLY A 103 -48.03 12.96 4.62
C GLY A 103 -47.52 12.36 3.30
N ASP A 104 -47.33 13.16 2.24
CA ASP A 104 -46.66 12.69 1.03
C ASP A 104 -45.15 12.50 1.26
N GLY A 105 -44.71 11.24 1.24
CA GLY A 105 -43.29 10.84 1.35
C GLY A 105 -42.74 10.22 0.07
N SER A 106 -43.40 10.41 -1.07
CA SER A 106 -43.04 9.78 -2.35
C SER A 106 -41.63 10.16 -2.83
N ASN A 107 -41.20 11.41 -2.64
CA ASN A 107 -39.84 11.81 -3.02
C ASN A 107 -38.78 11.23 -2.09
N ALA A 108 -39.07 11.15 -0.79
CA ALA A 108 -38.19 10.46 0.16
C ALA A 108 -38.02 8.96 -0.21
N LEU A 109 -39.09 8.31 -0.70
CA LEU A 109 -39.00 6.96 -1.24
C LEU A 109 -38.12 6.92 -2.50
N ALA A 110 -38.27 7.86 -3.43
CA ALA A 110 -37.42 7.95 -4.62
C ALA A 110 -35.94 8.14 -4.27
N ILE A 111 -35.63 8.99 -3.28
CA ILE A 111 -34.27 9.16 -2.74
C ILE A 111 -33.73 7.83 -2.20
N SER A 112 -34.55 7.06 -1.48
CA SER A 112 -34.13 5.75 -0.96
C SER A 112 -33.80 4.74 -2.06
N GLN A 113 -34.43 4.86 -3.23
CA GLN A 113 -34.23 3.99 -4.38
C GLN A 113 -32.94 4.31 -5.16
N ILE A 114 -32.36 5.50 -4.99
CA ILE A 114 -31.09 5.91 -5.64
C ILE A 114 -29.98 4.87 -5.43
N ARG A 115 -29.94 4.25 -4.25
CA ARG A 115 -28.94 3.21 -3.94
C ARG A 115 -28.96 2.00 -4.88
N ASN A 116 -30.10 1.73 -5.52
CA ASN A 116 -30.33 0.61 -6.42
C ASN A 116 -30.24 1.03 -7.90
N LEU A 117 -30.10 2.32 -8.18
CA LEU A 117 -29.98 2.85 -9.53
C LEU A 117 -28.51 2.89 -9.95
N LEU A 118 -28.29 2.76 -11.27
CA LEU A 118 -26.99 3.03 -11.88
C LEU A 118 -26.76 4.54 -11.82
N GLN A 119 -25.85 4.96 -10.95
CA GLN A 119 -25.63 6.37 -10.63
C GLN A 119 -24.17 6.76 -10.73
N VAL A 120 -23.24 5.79 -10.75
CA VAL A 120 -21.81 6.05 -10.81
C VAL A 120 -21.31 5.81 -12.22
N ASP A 121 -20.53 6.75 -12.74
CA ASP A 121 -19.71 6.57 -13.92
C ASP A 121 -18.36 5.99 -13.49
N SER A 122 -18.21 4.67 -13.65
CA SER A 122 -17.00 3.96 -13.21
C SER A 122 -15.82 4.18 -14.15
N ASN A 123 -16.08 4.51 -15.43
CA ASN A 123 -15.07 4.58 -16.50
C ASN A 123 -14.68 6.00 -16.88
N GLY A 124 -15.40 7.02 -16.39
CA GLY A 124 -15.20 8.43 -16.74
C GLY A 124 -15.65 8.79 -18.15
N ASP A 125 -16.51 7.97 -18.77
CA ASP A 125 -17.00 8.17 -20.14
C ASP A 125 -18.34 8.92 -20.21
N GLY A 126 -18.89 9.29 -19.05
CA GLY A 126 -20.19 9.93 -18.87
C GLY A 126 -21.36 8.96 -18.74
N THR A 127 -21.13 7.65 -18.83
CA THR A 127 -22.16 6.61 -18.74
C THR A 127 -22.25 6.08 -17.31
N LYS A 128 -23.43 6.19 -16.70
CA LYS A 128 -23.71 5.62 -15.38
C LYS A 128 -23.90 4.11 -15.52
N ASP A 129 -22.90 3.34 -15.12
CA ASP A 129 -22.78 1.91 -15.36
C ASP A 129 -22.81 1.06 -14.08
N ALA A 130 -22.64 1.68 -12.91
CA ALA A 130 -22.62 0.99 -11.62
C ALA A 130 -23.57 1.62 -10.60
N THR A 131 -24.07 0.79 -9.67
CA THR A 131 -24.71 1.28 -8.46
C THR A 131 -23.67 1.81 -7.49
N LEU A 132 -24.08 2.70 -6.57
CA LEU A 132 -23.21 3.20 -5.51
C LEU A 132 -22.63 2.07 -4.64
N SER A 133 -23.43 1.02 -4.40
CA SER A 133 -23.00 -0.11 -3.58
C SER A 133 -21.97 -0.97 -4.32
N ASP A 134 -22.18 -1.23 -5.60
CA ASP A 134 -21.26 -2.02 -6.42
C ASP A 134 -19.92 -1.33 -6.58
N TYR A 135 -19.93 -0.01 -6.84
CA TYR A 135 -18.69 0.78 -6.94
C TYR A 135 -17.90 0.77 -5.63
N TYR A 136 -18.57 0.94 -4.49
CA TYR A 136 -17.92 0.87 -3.18
C TYR A 136 -17.34 -0.53 -2.89
N ASN A 137 -18.10 -1.59 -3.20
CA ASN A 137 -17.62 -2.96 -3.02
C ASN A 137 -16.42 -3.27 -3.92
N ALA A 138 -16.43 -2.79 -5.17
CA ALA A 138 -15.31 -2.93 -6.09
C ALA A 138 -14.05 -2.20 -5.57
N LEU A 139 -14.21 -0.99 -5.03
CA LEU A 139 -13.13 -0.23 -4.41
C LEU A 139 -12.47 -1.00 -3.24
N VAL A 140 -13.29 -1.55 -2.34
CA VAL A 140 -12.82 -2.33 -1.20
C VAL A 140 -12.17 -3.65 -1.65
N ALA A 141 -12.75 -4.32 -2.65
CA ALA A 141 -12.20 -5.55 -3.19
C ALA A 141 -10.82 -5.31 -3.84
N GLU A 142 -10.65 -4.24 -4.62
CA GLU A 142 -9.37 -3.89 -5.23
C GLU A 142 -8.31 -3.59 -4.18
N LEU A 143 -8.65 -2.84 -3.13
CA LEU A 143 -7.75 -2.59 -2.00
C LEU A 143 -7.34 -3.90 -1.31
N GLY A 144 -8.28 -4.82 -1.13
CA GLY A 144 -8.00 -6.14 -0.58
C GLY A 144 -7.06 -6.97 -1.47
N VAL A 145 -7.27 -6.98 -2.78
CA VAL A 145 -6.42 -7.69 -3.75
C VAL A 145 -5.01 -7.10 -3.77
N GLN A 146 -4.88 -5.78 -3.83
CA GLN A 146 -3.58 -5.09 -3.80
C GLN A 146 -2.85 -5.34 -2.48
N GLY A 147 -3.55 -5.30 -1.35
CA GLY A 147 -2.96 -5.61 -0.04
C GLY A 147 -2.46 -7.06 0.04
N GLN A 148 -3.25 -8.01 -0.47
CA GLN A 148 -2.85 -9.41 -0.53
C GLN A 148 -1.65 -9.63 -1.47
N GLU A 149 -1.60 -8.92 -2.60
CA GLU A 149 -0.48 -8.97 -3.52
C GLU A 149 0.81 -8.41 -2.90
N ALA A 150 0.72 -7.26 -2.23
CA ALA A 150 1.85 -6.69 -1.50
C ALA A 150 2.37 -7.64 -0.41
N SER A 151 1.49 -8.28 0.37
CA SER A 151 1.91 -9.28 1.36
C SER A 151 2.64 -10.45 0.71
N ARG A 152 2.08 -11.03 -0.36
CA ARG A 152 2.73 -12.14 -1.07
C ARG A 152 4.10 -11.74 -1.62
N MET A 153 4.24 -10.50 -2.09
CA MET A 153 5.51 -10.00 -2.61
C MET A 153 6.56 -9.91 -1.50
N VAL A 154 6.18 -9.45 -0.30
CA VAL A 154 7.07 -9.43 0.88
C VAL A 154 7.49 -10.85 1.23
N ASP A 155 6.56 -11.79 1.36
CA ASP A 155 6.84 -13.18 1.71
C ASP A 155 7.83 -13.83 0.71
N ASN A 156 7.61 -13.62 -0.59
CA ASN A 156 8.49 -14.12 -1.64
C ASN A 156 9.89 -13.50 -1.55
N GLN A 157 9.97 -12.19 -1.29
CA GLN A 157 11.25 -11.49 -1.18
C GLN A 157 12.05 -11.95 0.04
N GLU A 158 11.38 -12.18 1.18
CA GLU A 158 12.01 -12.74 2.38
C GLU A 158 12.56 -14.15 2.13
N LEU A 159 11.79 -15.01 1.46
CA LEU A 159 12.22 -16.35 1.10
C LEU A 159 13.45 -16.33 0.17
N LEU A 160 13.46 -15.44 -0.82
CA LEU A 160 14.61 -15.27 -1.72
C LEU A 160 15.85 -14.78 -0.96
N VAL A 161 15.70 -13.81 -0.05
CA VAL A 161 16.80 -13.31 0.77
C VAL A 161 17.35 -14.42 1.66
N ALA A 162 16.49 -15.19 2.33
CA ALA A 162 16.90 -16.33 3.14
C ALA A 162 17.62 -17.41 2.33
N GLN A 163 17.16 -17.69 1.10
CA GLN A 163 17.83 -18.65 0.21
C GLN A 163 19.22 -18.16 -0.21
N LEU A 164 19.35 -16.87 -0.54
CA LEU A 164 20.63 -16.27 -0.92
C LEU A 164 21.60 -16.25 0.26
N ASP A 165 21.12 -15.96 1.47
CA ASP A 165 21.96 -15.97 2.67
C ASP A 165 22.45 -17.38 3.01
N ASN A 166 21.57 -18.40 2.91
CA ASN A 166 21.97 -19.80 3.05
C ASN A 166 23.02 -20.23 2.01
N ARG A 167 22.85 -19.83 0.74
CA ARG A 167 23.86 -20.11 -0.31
C ARG A 167 25.19 -19.41 -0.01
N ARG A 168 25.14 -18.18 0.48
CA ARG A 168 26.32 -17.43 0.90
C ARG A 168 27.04 -18.13 2.04
N MET A 169 26.31 -18.59 3.06
CA MET A 169 26.88 -19.38 4.16
C MET A 169 27.45 -20.73 3.69
N ALA A 170 26.87 -21.38 2.69
CA ALA A 170 27.40 -22.64 2.18
C ALA A 170 28.75 -22.50 1.44
N VAL A 171 29.00 -21.35 0.80
CA VAL A 171 30.25 -21.09 0.06
C VAL A 171 31.29 -20.35 0.89
N SER A 172 30.84 -19.38 1.68
CA SER A 172 31.71 -18.47 2.45
C SER A 172 31.58 -18.63 3.95
N GLY A 173 30.80 -19.61 4.41
CA GLY A 173 30.75 -19.97 5.82
C GLY A 173 32.01 -20.72 6.24
N VAL A 174 32.52 -20.34 7.40
CA VAL A 174 33.65 -21.03 8.04
C VAL A 174 33.06 -22.08 8.99
N SER A 175 33.44 -23.33 8.81
CA SER A 175 33.09 -24.38 9.76
C SER A 175 34.12 -24.40 10.89
N LEU A 176 33.68 -24.13 12.12
CA LEU A 176 34.54 -24.17 13.32
C LEU A 176 35.21 -25.54 13.49
N ASP A 177 34.53 -26.62 13.11
CA ASP A 177 35.07 -27.97 13.23
C ASP A 177 36.20 -28.23 12.21
N GLU A 178 36.07 -27.71 10.97
CA GLU A 178 37.16 -27.77 9.98
C GLU A 178 38.35 -26.88 10.39
N GLU A 179 38.09 -25.67 10.90
CA GLU A 179 39.14 -24.80 11.41
C GLU A 179 39.87 -25.43 12.60
N VAL A 180 39.15 -26.08 13.53
CA VAL A 180 39.76 -26.79 14.66
C VAL A 180 40.56 -28.01 14.17
N ALA A 181 40.04 -28.79 13.22
CA ALA A 181 40.77 -29.92 12.65
C ALA A 181 42.05 -29.46 11.92
N ASN A 182 41.99 -28.38 11.15
CA ASN A 182 43.14 -27.77 10.51
C ASN A 182 44.14 -27.24 11.54
N MET A 183 43.66 -26.60 12.60
CA MET A 183 44.49 -26.09 13.69
C MET A 183 45.23 -27.22 14.41
N VAL A 184 44.55 -28.33 14.75
CA VAL A 184 45.18 -29.54 15.32
C VAL A 184 46.19 -30.14 14.36
N ARG A 185 45.86 -30.22 13.06
CA ARG A 185 46.79 -30.72 12.02
C ARG A 185 48.05 -29.85 11.93
N PHE A 186 47.90 -28.53 11.93
CA PHE A 186 49.03 -27.60 11.89
C PHE A 186 49.87 -27.67 13.17
N GLN A 187 49.25 -27.82 14.35
CA GLN A 187 49.98 -28.06 15.60
C GLN A 187 50.78 -29.37 15.55
N GLN A 188 50.20 -30.44 15.01
CA GLN A 188 50.89 -31.73 14.90
C GLN A 188 52.04 -31.68 13.88
N ALA A 189 51.83 -31.01 12.74
CA ALA A 189 52.87 -30.77 11.75
C ALA A 189 54.03 -29.92 12.32
N TYR A 190 53.71 -28.88 13.09
CA TYR A 190 54.72 -28.04 13.76
C TYR A 190 55.55 -28.85 14.76
N ASN A 191 54.91 -29.67 15.59
CA ASN A 191 55.61 -30.57 16.52
C ASN A 191 56.47 -31.61 15.79
N ALA A 192 56.01 -32.15 14.67
CA ALA A 192 56.79 -33.06 13.85
C ALA A 192 58.01 -32.37 13.22
N ALA A 193 57.85 -31.16 12.68
CA ALA A 193 58.94 -30.35 12.15
C ALA A 193 59.97 -30.00 13.24
N ALA A 194 59.52 -29.65 14.45
CA ALA A 194 60.40 -29.42 15.59
C ALA A 194 61.24 -30.66 15.94
N ARG A 195 60.65 -31.86 15.93
CA ARG A 195 61.41 -33.11 16.15
C ARG A 195 62.41 -33.40 15.04
N VAL A 196 62.08 -33.10 13.78
CA VAL A 196 63.02 -33.22 12.66
C VAL A 196 64.21 -32.28 12.85
N ILE A 197 63.96 -31.03 13.27
CA ILE A 197 65.03 -30.09 13.60
C ILE A 197 65.89 -30.63 14.76
N SER A 198 65.28 -31.15 15.82
CA SER A 198 66.05 -31.76 16.92
C SER A 198 66.88 -32.97 16.46
N ALA A 199 66.36 -33.81 15.57
CA ALA A 199 67.12 -34.93 15.00
C ALA A 199 68.27 -34.44 14.10
N VAL A 200 68.07 -33.35 13.36
CA VAL A 200 69.13 -32.69 12.59
C VAL A 200 70.18 -32.09 13.51
N ASP A 201 69.80 -31.42 14.59
CA ASP A 201 70.73 -30.91 15.60
C ASP A 201 71.54 -32.05 16.23
N GLU A 202 70.93 -33.18 16.53
CA GLU A 202 71.60 -34.36 17.09
C GLU A 202 72.54 -35.03 16.06
N MET A 203 72.17 -35.05 14.79
CA MET A 203 73.05 -35.48 13.69
C MET A 203 74.23 -34.53 13.50
N LEU A 204 74.02 -33.21 13.56
CA LEU A 204 75.08 -32.22 13.47
C LEU A 204 76.03 -32.30 14.67
N GLU A 205 75.50 -32.48 15.87
CA GLU A 205 76.26 -32.69 17.10
C GLU A 205 77.13 -33.95 17.02
N THR A 206 76.58 -35.07 16.53
CA THR A 206 77.36 -36.30 16.33
C THR A 206 78.41 -36.18 15.23
N LEU A 207 78.14 -35.45 14.14
CA LEU A 207 79.15 -35.16 13.11
C LEU A 207 80.26 -34.23 13.62
N ILE A 208 79.92 -33.20 14.38
CA ILE A 208 80.92 -32.23 14.88
C ILE A 208 81.74 -32.84 16.01
N ASN A 209 81.11 -33.45 17.02
CA ASN A 209 81.77 -33.86 18.25
C ASN A 209 82.19 -35.34 18.29
N ARG A 210 81.62 -36.21 17.44
CA ARG A 210 81.96 -37.65 17.42
C ARG A 210 82.69 -38.13 16.17
N THR A 211 82.68 -37.40 15.06
CA THR A 211 83.49 -37.74 13.87
C THR A 211 84.59 -36.73 13.55
N GLY A 212 84.57 -35.53 14.14
CA GLY A 212 85.63 -34.53 14.01
C GLY A 212 86.87 -34.73 14.91
N VAL A 213 86.80 -35.60 15.93
CA VAL A 213 87.93 -35.84 16.86
C VAL A 213 88.54 -37.22 16.63
N VAL A 214 89.32 -37.33 15.55
CA VAL A 214 90.35 -38.38 15.44
C VAL A 214 91.69 -37.68 15.21
N GLY A 215 92.36 -37.38 16.31
CA GLY A 215 93.70 -36.81 16.29
C GLY A 215 93.97 -35.86 17.46
N ARG A 216 94.26 -36.45 18.63
CA ARG A 216 94.84 -35.85 19.85
C ARG A 216 93.88 -35.14 20.81
#